data_AF-A0A947JU06-F1
#
_entry.id   AF-A0A947JU06-F1
#
_cell.length_a   1.000
_cell.length_b   1.000
_cell.length_c   1.000
_cell.angle_alpha   90.00
_cell.angle_beta   90.00
_cell.angle_gamma   90.00
#
_symmetry.space_group_name_H-M   'P 1'
#
loop_
_entity.id
_entity.type
_entity.pdbx_description
1 polymer ?
#
loop_
_entity_poly.entity_id
_entity_poly.type
_entity_poly.pdbx_seq_one_letter_code
_entity_poly.pdbx_strand_id
1 'polypeptide(L)' 'MNAAAPSLTSDAGHAPVLRERGQREVFCGLTGIVWLHRKMQDAFFLVVGSRTCAHLLQSAAG' A
#
# COMPACT_ATOMS: atom_id res chain seq x y z
N MET A 1 46.18 13.18 16.85
CA MET A 1 45.67 11.88 16.38
C MET A 1 44.16 11.91 16.46
N ASN A 2 43.48 12.41 15.42
CA ASN A 2 42.01 12.36 15.34
C ASN A 2 41.66 11.57 14.09
N ALA A 3 41.14 10.35 14.27
CA ALA A 3 40.62 9.53 13.20
C ALA A 3 39.28 10.13 12.75
N ALA A 4 39.21 10.60 11.50
CA ALA A 4 37.96 11.02 10.90
C ALA A 4 37.06 9.78 10.74
N ALA A 5 35.90 9.80 11.42
CA ALA A 5 34.87 8.78 11.26
C ALA A 5 34.33 8.77 9.81
N PRO A 6 33.97 7.61 9.25
CA PRO A 6 33.37 7.57 7.92
C PRO A 6 32.00 8.25 7.97
N SER A 7 31.85 9.32 7.19
CA SER A 7 30.57 9.99 6.97
C SER A 7 29.63 9.05 6.21
N LEU A 8 28.66 8.46 6.91
CA LEU A 8 27.56 7.70 6.32
C LEU A 8 26.59 8.65 5.61
N THR A 9 26.96 9.13 4.43
CA THR A 9 25.98 9.69 3.49
C THR A 9 25.18 8.51 2.95
N SER A 10 24.00 8.26 3.53
CA SER A 10 23.07 7.23 3.08
C SER A 10 22.56 7.59 1.69
N ASP A 11 23.17 6.98 0.67
CA ASP A 11 22.80 7.14 -0.73
C ASP A 11 21.54 6.32 -1.09
N ALA A 12 20.49 6.43 -0.27
CA ALA A 12 19.22 5.72 -0.48
C ALA A 12 18.53 6.11 -1.81
N GLY A 13 18.97 7.22 -2.45
CA GLY A 13 18.48 7.69 -3.73
C GLY A 13 19.11 7.00 -4.96
N HIS A 14 20.28 6.37 -4.84
CA HIS A 14 21.00 5.76 -5.97
C HIS A 14 21.07 4.23 -5.90
N ALA A 15 20.44 3.59 -4.90
CA ALA A 15 20.30 2.14 -4.90
C ALA A 15 19.43 1.68 -6.09
N PRO A 16 19.89 0.72 -6.90
CA PRO A 16 19.12 0.25 -8.05
C PRO A 16 17.83 -0.45 -7.59
N VAL A 17 16.66 0.02 -8.06
CA VAL A 17 15.36 -0.61 -7.78
C VAL A 17 15.21 -1.88 -8.62
N LEU A 18 15.25 -3.04 -7.97
CA LEU A 18 14.92 -4.31 -8.61
C LEU A 18 13.41 -4.39 -8.86
N ARG A 19 13.00 -4.65 -10.12
CA ARG A 19 11.58 -4.76 -10.50
C ARG A 19 11.21 -6.21 -10.77
N GLU A 20 10.47 -6.81 -9.86
CA GLU A 20 10.07 -8.21 -9.96
C GLU A 20 8.63 -8.38 -10.48
N ARG A 21 8.41 -9.40 -11.30
CA ARG A 21 7.09 -9.81 -11.82
C ARG A 21 6.88 -11.29 -11.49
N GLY A 22 5.63 -11.67 -11.23
CA GLY A 22 5.27 -13.03 -10.83
C GLY A 22 4.03 -13.05 -9.95
N GLN A 23 3.84 -14.13 -9.22
CA GLN A 23 2.76 -14.28 -8.24
C GLN A 23 2.90 -13.23 -7.14
N ARG A 24 1.79 -12.60 -6.76
CA ARG A 24 1.73 -11.60 -5.70
C ARG A 24 0.55 -11.87 -4.80
N GLU A 25 0.82 -11.94 -3.50
CA GLU A 25 -0.20 -12.02 -2.47
C GLU A 25 -0.43 -10.61 -1.92
N VAL A 26 -1.32 -9.88 -2.60
CA VAL A 26 -1.64 -8.49 -2.26
C VAL A 26 -3.14 -8.29 -2.24
N PHE A 27 -3.59 -7.34 -1.44
CA PHE A 27 -4.95 -6.85 -1.56
C PHE A 27 -5.11 -5.97 -2.80
N CYS A 28 -6.32 -5.98 -3.36
CA CYS A 28 -6.67 -5.01 -4.39
C CYS A 28 -6.96 -3.64 -3.76
N GLY A 29 -6.99 -2.59 -4.59
CA GLY A 29 -7.22 -1.21 -4.12
C GLY A 29 -8.57 -0.98 -3.43
N LEU A 30 -9.55 -1.89 -3.61
CA LEU A 30 -10.86 -1.79 -2.96
C LEU A 30 -10.75 -1.84 -1.42
N THR A 31 -9.78 -2.56 -0.86
CA THR A 31 -9.57 -2.61 0.59
C THR A 31 -9.31 -1.21 1.18
N GLY A 32 -8.72 -0.30 0.40
CA GLY A 32 -8.48 1.09 0.83
C GLY A 32 -9.77 1.88 1.07
N ILE A 33 -10.88 1.51 0.43
CA ILE A 33 -12.20 2.15 0.61
C ILE A 33 -12.65 2.03 2.06
N VAL A 34 -12.31 0.95 2.77
CA VAL A 34 -12.70 0.75 4.18
C VAL A 34 -12.19 1.90 5.04
N TRP A 35 -10.93 2.29 4.90
CA TRP A 35 -10.36 3.44 5.62
C TRP A 35 -10.91 4.76 5.08
N LEU A 36 -11.01 4.89 3.76
CA LEU A 36 -11.47 6.12 3.09
C LEU A 36 -12.90 6.50 3.49
N HIS A 37 -13.81 5.52 3.57
CA HIS A 37 -15.19 5.73 4.01
C HIS A 37 -15.23 6.24 5.45
N ARG A 38 -14.30 5.78 6.32
CA ARG A 38 -14.23 6.26 7.71
C ARG A 38 -13.71 7.70 7.78
N LYS A 39 -12.80 8.08 6.88
CA LYS A 39 -12.22 9.43 6.87
C LYS A 39 -13.16 10.45 6.25
N MET A 40 -13.89 10.08 5.21
CA MET A 40 -14.83 10.92 4.48
C MET A 40 -16.25 10.39 4.67
N GLN A 41 -16.86 10.71 5.81
CA GLN A 41 -18.18 10.22 6.22
C GLN A 41 -19.32 10.70 5.30
N ASP A 42 -19.11 11.81 4.59
CA ASP A 42 -20.08 12.39 3.66
C ASP A 42 -19.87 11.95 2.21
N ALA A 43 -19.06 10.89 2.01
CA ALA A 43 -18.78 10.31 0.70
C ALA A 43 -19.36 8.90 0.59
N PHE A 44 -19.92 8.59 -0.59
CA PHE A 44 -20.38 7.24 -0.91
C PHE A 44 -19.50 6.60 -1.98
N PHE A 45 -19.15 5.32 -1.77
CA PHE A 45 -18.32 4.55 -2.68
C PHE A 45 -19.14 3.43 -3.33
N LEU A 46 -19.61 3.65 -4.56
CA LEU A 46 -20.33 2.64 -5.35
C LEU A 46 -19.34 1.75 -6.10
N VAL A 47 -19.23 0.48 -5.71
CA VAL A 47 -18.37 -0.50 -6.40
C VAL A 47 -19.19 -1.29 -7.42
N VAL A 48 -18.86 -1.15 -8.70
CA VAL A 48 -19.41 -1.98 -9.78
C VAL A 48 -18.47 -3.16 -10.01
N GLY A 49 -18.85 -4.34 -9.52
CA GLY A 49 -18.01 -5.52 -9.56
C GLY A 49 -18.78 -6.81 -9.31
N SER A 50 -18.05 -7.90 -9.03
CA SER A 50 -18.63 -9.22 -8.77
C SER A 50 -18.86 -9.46 -7.28
N ARG A 51 -19.47 -10.61 -6.95
CA ARG A 51 -19.61 -11.08 -5.56
C ARG A 51 -18.26 -11.18 -4.85
N THR A 52 -17.16 -11.46 -5.56
CA THR A 52 -15.82 -11.52 -4.97
C THR A 52 -15.40 -10.16 -4.39
N CYS A 53 -15.71 -9.05 -5.07
CA CYS A 53 -15.43 -7.71 -4.56
C CYS A 53 -16.25 -7.39 -3.30
N ALA A 54 -17.53 -7.77 -3.30
CA ALA A 54 -18.40 -7.59 -2.15
C ALA A 54 -17.92 -8.39 -0.93
N HIS A 55 -17.57 -9.66 -1.13
CA HIS A 55 -17.00 -10.49 -0.05
C HIS A 55 -15.68 -9.94 0.47
N LEU A 56 -14.77 -9.50 -0.40
CA LEU A 56 -13.51 -8.89 0.02
C LEU A 56 -13.73 -7.64 0.88
N LEU A 57 -14.62 -6.74 0.47
CA LEU A 57 -14.94 -5.54 1.24
C LEU A 57 -15.58 -5.87 2.58
N GLN A 58 -16.49 -6.84 2.62
CA GLN A 58 -17.13 -7.28 3.87
C GLN A 58 -16.12 -7.92 4.82
N SER A 59 -15.24 -8.80 4.32
CA SER A 59 -14.17 -9.40 5.13
C SER A 59 -13.16 -8.38 5.64
N ALA A 60 -12.92 -7.30 4.89
CA ALA A 60 -12.01 -6.22 5.28
C ALA A 60 -12.66 -5.18 6.21
N ALA A 61 -13.98 -4.98 6.13
CA ALA A 61 -14.70 -3.96 6.89
C ALA A 61 -15.01 -4.37 8.33
N GLY A 62 -15.14 -5.67 8.61
CA GLY A 62 -15.39 -6.21 9.96
C GLY A 62 -16.71 -5.73 10.54
#